data_AF-A0A2P6SMF0-F1
#
_entry.id   AF-A0A2P6SMF0-F1
#
_cell.length_a   1.000
_cell.length_b   1.000
_cell.length_c   1.000
_cell.angle_alpha   90.00
_cell.angle_beta   90.00
_cell.angle_gamma   90.00
#
_symmetry.space_group_name_H-M   'P 1'
#
loop_
_entity.id
_entity.type
_entity.pdbx_description
1 polymer ?
#
loop_
_entity_poly.entity_id
_entity_poly.type
_entity_poly.pdbx_seq_one_letter_code
_entity_poly.pdbx_strand_id
1 'polypeptide(L)'
;MSSSNIKQPLRLLMVEEGMLAMATLVSSAVQHNYADALSKSILFFEGQRSGRLPHTQRMIWRKDSALCDGLDVKRDLTGGYYDAGDNVKFNFPMAFTTTMLSWSVIEFGKSMGSELPHALELGSH
;
A
#
# COMPACT_ATOMS: atom_id res chain seq x y z
N MET A 1 -19.40 15.37 62.55
CA MET A 1 -19.84 14.27 61.68
C MET A 1 -19.60 14.64 60.22
N SER A 2 -18.85 13.80 59.51
CA SER A 2 -18.93 13.52 58.07
C SER A 2 -18.82 14.66 57.04
N SER A 3 -17.61 15.23 56.88
CA SER A 3 -17.23 15.95 55.64
C SER A 3 -16.45 15.04 54.66
N SER A 4 -15.98 13.88 55.14
CA SER A 4 -15.18 12.92 54.37
C SER A 4 -15.98 12.11 53.33
N ASN A 5 -17.28 11.89 53.55
CA ASN A 5 -18.10 11.03 52.68
C ASN A 5 -18.47 11.66 51.33
N ILE A 6 -18.42 12.98 51.20
CA ILE A 6 -18.82 13.68 49.95
C ILE A 6 -17.66 13.69 48.93
N LYS A 7 -16.40 13.60 49.39
CA LYS A 7 -15.23 13.63 48.51
C LYS A 7 -14.98 12.31 47.79
N GLN A 8 -15.43 11.18 48.35
CA GLN A 8 -15.28 9.86 47.75
C GLN A 8 -16.08 9.67 46.44
N PRO A 9 -17.39 9.98 46.35
CA PRO A 9 -18.14 9.84 45.11
C PRO A 9 -17.68 10.84 44.04
N LEU A 10 -17.27 12.05 44.43
CA LEU A 10 -16.76 13.05 43.49
C LEU A 10 -15.44 12.61 42.86
N ARG A 11 -14.56 11.96 43.63
CA ARG A 11 -13.29 11.43 43.13
C ARG A 11 -13.49 10.22 42.21
N LEU A 12 -14.53 9.41 42.44
CA LEU A 12 -14.87 8.27 41.60
C LEU A 12 -15.44 8.72 40.24
N LEU A 13 -16.32 9.73 40.24
CA LEU A 13 -16.86 10.36 39.01
C LEU A 13 -15.75 10.95 38.14
N MET A 14 -14.79 11.66 38.74
CA MET A 14 -13.65 12.23 38.01
C MET A 14 -12.75 11.15 37.38
N VAL A 15 -12.62 9.98 38.01
CA VAL A 15 -11.84 8.86 37.47
C VAL A 15 -12.58 8.17 36.32
N GLU A 16 -13.91 8.00 36.41
CA GLU A 16 -14.71 7.48 35.30
C GLU A 16 -14.69 8.40 34.07
N GLU A 17 -14.92 9.70 34.26
CA GLU A 17 -14.86 10.66 33.16
C GLU A 17 -13.45 10.72 32.55
N GLY A 18 -12.42 10.64 33.39
CA GLY A 18 -11.02 10.55 32.94
C GLY A 18 -10.74 9.28 32.12
N MET A 19 -11.23 8.12 32.55
CA MET A 19 -11.07 6.87 31.80
C MET A 19 -11.85 6.86 30.48
N LEU A 20 -13.06 7.42 30.47
CA LEU A 20 -13.88 7.55 29.25
C LEU A 20 -13.23 8.51 28.25
N ALA A 21 -12.71 9.65 28.72
CA ALA A 21 -11.96 10.60 27.89
C ALA A 21 -10.69 9.95 27.31
N MET A 22 -9.92 9.21 28.12
CA MET A 22 -8.75 8.48 27.64
C MET A 22 -9.11 7.39 26.64
N ALA A 23 -10.20 6.64 26.84
CA ALA A 23 -10.67 5.64 25.88
C ALA A 23 -11.07 6.26 24.53
N THR A 24 -11.72 7.43 24.53
CA THR A 24 -12.06 8.15 23.30
C THR A 24 -10.84 8.70 22.56
N LEU A 25 -9.83 9.20 23.29
CA LEU A 25 -8.56 9.66 22.74
C LEU A 25 -7.74 8.51 22.13
N VAL A 26 -7.73 7.34 22.78
CA VAL A 26 -7.05 6.14 22.26
C VAL A 26 -7.73 5.64 20.98
N SER A 27 -9.06 5.72 20.89
CA SER A 27 -9.80 5.31 19.69
C SER A 27 -9.51 6.18 18.46
N SER A 28 -9.36 7.51 18.62
CA SER A 28 -9.01 8.39 17.50
C SER A 28 -7.54 8.26 17.07
N ALA A 29 -6.66 7.82 17.97
CA ALA A 29 -5.25 7.56 17.68
C ALA A 29 -5.03 6.31 16.80
N VAL A 30 -6.03 5.45 16.62
CA VAL A 30 -5.97 4.22 15.79
C VAL A 30 -6.77 4.40 14.50
N GLN A 31 -6.50 5.45 13.75
CA GLN A 31 -7.04 5.59 12.39
C GLN A 31 -5.94 5.27 11.38
N HIS A 32 -6.14 4.23 10.56
CA HIS A 32 -5.17 3.82 9.56
C HIS A 32 -5.06 4.86 8.43
N ASN A 33 -3.84 5.22 8.06
CA ASN A 33 -3.58 6.08 6.92
C ASN A 33 -3.62 5.26 5.62
N TYR A 34 -4.82 5.10 5.05
CA TYR A 34 -5.01 4.34 3.81
C TYR A 34 -4.36 4.98 2.59
N ALA A 35 -4.15 6.31 2.59
CA ALA A 35 -3.43 6.98 1.50
C ALA A 35 -1.96 6.53 1.47
N ASP A 36 -1.30 6.53 2.62
CA ASP A 36 0.07 6.03 2.75
C ASP A 36 0.18 4.52 2.43
N ALA A 37 -0.79 3.72 2.87
CA ALA A 37 -0.85 2.29 2.54
C ALA A 37 -1.00 2.06 1.03
N LEU A 38 -1.84 2.84 0.34
CA LEU A 38 -2.02 2.76 -1.11
C LEU A 38 -0.75 3.15 -1.85
N SER A 39 -0.12 4.28 -1.50
CA SER A 39 1.14 4.73 -2.10
C SER A 39 2.23 3.67 -1.98
N LYS A 40 2.35 3.03 -0.81
CA LYS A 40 3.32 1.94 -0.59
C LYS A 40 2.98 0.67 -1.37
N SER A 41 1.69 0.34 -1.51
CA SER A 41 1.25 -0.82 -2.29
C SER A 41 1.58 -0.65 -3.78
N ILE A 42 1.46 0.57 -4.32
CA ILE A 42 1.83 0.87 -5.72
C ILE A 42 3.36 0.83 -5.87
N LEU A 43 4.10 1.41 -4.92
CA LEU A 43 5.57 1.34 -4.90
C LEU A 43 6.10 -0.11 -4.85
N PHE A 44 5.40 -1.02 -4.17
CA PHE A 44 5.74 -2.43 -4.18
C PHE A 44 5.78 -3.01 -5.61
N PHE A 45 4.75 -2.74 -6.43
CA PHE A 45 4.71 -3.22 -7.80
C PHE A 45 5.78 -2.55 -8.69
N GLU A 46 6.05 -1.25 -8.51
CA GLU A 46 7.21 -0.61 -9.17
C GLU A 46 8.53 -1.30 -8.81
N GLY A 47 8.63 -1.75 -7.56
CA GLY A 47 9.72 -2.54 -7.01
C GLY A 47 9.87 -3.93 -7.60
N GLN A 48 8.86 -4.45 -8.33
CA GLN A 48 8.86 -5.78 -8.96
C GLN A 48 9.08 -5.74 -10.49
N ARG A 49 9.13 -4.56 -11.11
CA ARG A 49 9.33 -4.41 -12.58
C ARG A 49 10.56 -5.15 -13.07
N SER A 50 10.46 -5.87 -14.19
CA SER A 50 11.59 -6.47 -14.91
C SER A 50 11.83 -5.75 -16.25
N GLY A 51 12.94 -6.01 -16.92
CA GLY A 51 13.32 -5.33 -18.16
C GLY A 51 13.98 -3.98 -17.92
N ARG A 52 13.82 -3.09 -18.92
CA ARG A 52 14.30 -1.70 -18.85
C ARG A 52 13.34 -0.86 -18.02
N LEU A 53 13.87 -0.17 -17.01
CA LEU A 53 13.05 0.64 -16.12
C LEU A 53 12.78 2.02 -16.74
N PRO A 54 11.57 2.59 -16.51
CA PRO A 54 11.26 3.92 -16.99
C PRO A 54 12.01 4.98 -16.18
N HIS A 55 12.22 6.16 -16.78
CA HIS A 55 12.88 7.28 -16.10
C HIS A 55 12.10 7.80 -14.88
N THR A 56 10.80 7.51 -14.82
CA THR A 56 9.88 7.83 -13.73
C THR A 56 9.99 6.88 -12.54
N GLN A 57 10.84 5.84 -12.60
CA GLN A 57 11.00 4.85 -11.54
C GLN A 57 11.38 5.51 -10.20
N ARG A 58 10.51 5.36 -9.20
CA ARG A 58 10.72 5.94 -7.86
C ARG A 58 11.68 5.09 -7.03
N MET A 59 11.78 3.80 -7.34
CA MET A 59 12.59 2.86 -6.58
C MET A 59 14.06 2.86 -6.97
N ILE A 60 14.83 3.78 -6.37
CA ILE A 60 16.23 4.10 -6.74
C ILE A 60 17.23 2.94 -6.66
N TRP A 61 16.94 1.92 -5.86
CA TRP A 61 17.79 0.73 -5.71
C TRP A 61 17.51 -0.34 -6.78
N ARG A 62 16.43 -0.22 -7.56
CA ARG A 62 16.18 -1.04 -8.75
C ARG A 62 16.90 -0.46 -9.97
N LYS A 63 17.32 -1.33 -10.88
CA LYS A 63 17.96 -1.02 -12.17
C LYS A 63 17.46 -1.97 -13.25
N ASP A 64 17.80 -1.66 -14.50
CA ASP A 64 17.54 -2.51 -15.66
C ASP A 64 18.00 -3.94 -15.41
N SER A 65 17.14 -4.91 -15.72
CA SER A 65 17.39 -6.33 -15.46
C SER A 65 16.73 -7.21 -16.52
N ALA A 66 17.15 -8.47 -16.63
CA ALA A 66 16.54 -9.46 -17.53
C ALA A 66 16.40 -9.00 -19.00
N LEU A 67 17.35 -8.19 -19.48
CA LEU A 67 17.32 -7.59 -20.83
C LEU A 67 17.51 -8.61 -21.97
N CYS A 68 17.80 -9.87 -21.62
CA CYS A 68 18.00 -10.98 -22.55
C CYS A 68 16.83 -11.95 -22.57
N ASP A 69 15.73 -11.67 -21.87
CA ASP A 69 14.56 -12.54 -21.81
C ASP A 69 13.96 -12.75 -23.21
N GLY A 70 13.86 -14.02 -23.63
CA GLY A 70 13.30 -14.44 -24.91
C GLY A 70 14.27 -14.50 -26.09
N LEU A 71 15.56 -14.14 -25.90
CA LEU A 71 16.56 -14.21 -26.96
C LEU A 71 16.75 -15.63 -27.53
N ASP A 72 16.63 -16.64 -26.67
CA ASP A 72 16.70 -18.07 -27.02
C ASP A 72 15.59 -18.50 -27.98
N VAL A 73 14.41 -17.90 -27.85
CA VAL A 73 13.24 -18.11 -28.73
C VAL A 73 13.05 -17.00 -29.77
N LYS A 74 14.04 -16.09 -29.90
CA LYS A 74 14.04 -14.95 -30.85
C LYS A 74 12.81 -14.04 -30.70
N ARG A 75 12.36 -13.82 -29.46
CA ARG A 75 11.29 -12.88 -29.11
C ARG A 75 11.78 -11.94 -28.02
N ASP A 76 11.29 -10.71 -28.04
CA ASP A 76 11.48 -9.82 -26.91
C ASP A 76 10.44 -10.19 -25.83
N LEU A 77 10.91 -10.80 -24.76
CA LEU A 77 10.11 -11.13 -23.57
C LEU A 77 10.56 -10.31 -22.36
N THR A 78 11.25 -9.18 -22.57
CA THR A 78 11.61 -8.25 -21.50
C THR A 78 10.37 -7.54 -20.94
N GLY A 79 10.46 -6.90 -19.78
CA GLY A 79 9.33 -6.19 -19.15
C GLY A 79 8.58 -7.01 -18.11
N GLY A 80 7.32 -6.68 -17.83
CA GLY A 80 6.49 -7.35 -16.81
C GLY A 80 7.03 -7.26 -15.38
N TYR A 81 6.61 -8.21 -14.53
CA TYR A 81 6.89 -8.21 -13.09
C TYR A 81 7.48 -9.55 -12.62
N TYR A 82 8.38 -9.50 -11.65
CA TYR A 82 8.76 -10.69 -10.90
C TYR A 82 7.64 -11.10 -9.94
N ASP A 83 7.37 -12.39 -9.84
CA ASP A 83 6.20 -12.92 -9.14
C ASP A 83 6.27 -12.70 -7.62
N ALA A 84 7.43 -12.92 -7.03
CA ALA A 84 7.62 -12.83 -5.58
C ALA A 84 9.05 -12.35 -5.22
N GLY A 85 9.72 -13.05 -4.30
CA GLY A 85 11.10 -12.77 -3.89
C GLY A 85 12.16 -13.39 -4.81
N ASP A 86 11.75 -14.01 -5.91
CA ASP A 86 12.61 -14.57 -6.95
C ASP A 86 12.58 -13.68 -8.20
N ASN A 87 13.26 -14.13 -9.26
CA ASN A 87 13.33 -13.41 -10.53
C ASN A 87 12.54 -14.11 -11.65
N VAL A 88 11.59 -14.99 -11.32
CA VAL A 88 10.76 -15.69 -12.31
C VAL A 88 9.51 -14.89 -12.62
N LYS A 89 9.13 -14.86 -13.90
CA LYS A 89 7.93 -14.18 -14.40
C LYS A 89 6.80 -15.20 -14.60
N PHE A 90 6.08 -15.52 -13.52
CA PHE A 90 4.93 -16.41 -13.61
C PHE A 90 3.72 -15.65 -14.20
N ASN A 91 3.42 -15.91 -15.47
CA ASN A 91 2.41 -15.15 -16.21
C ASN A 91 0.99 -15.28 -15.65
N PHE A 92 0.62 -16.42 -15.05
CA PHE A 92 -0.72 -16.62 -14.51
C PHE A 92 -1.03 -15.70 -13.30
N PRO A 93 -0.24 -15.73 -12.21
CA PRO A 93 -0.42 -14.77 -11.11
C PRO A 93 -0.17 -13.31 -11.54
N MET A 94 0.74 -13.06 -12.49
CA MET A 94 0.95 -11.72 -13.05
C MET A 94 -0.33 -11.20 -13.73
N ALA A 95 -0.93 -11.98 -14.63
CA ALA A 95 -2.14 -11.58 -15.35
C ALA A 95 -3.32 -11.34 -14.40
N PHE A 96 -3.46 -12.19 -13.36
CA PHE A 96 -4.45 -11.98 -12.30
C PHE A 96 -4.23 -10.64 -11.58
N THR A 97 -2.99 -10.36 -11.19
CA THR A 97 -2.60 -9.13 -10.50
C THR A 97 -2.91 -7.90 -11.35
N THR A 98 -2.48 -7.88 -12.62
CA THR A 98 -2.75 -6.77 -13.55
C THR A 98 -4.25 -6.56 -13.76
N THR A 99 -5.03 -7.63 -13.81
CA THR A 99 -6.50 -7.55 -13.92
C THR A 99 -7.11 -6.89 -12.69
N MET A 100 -6.70 -7.30 -11.49
CA MET A 100 -7.20 -6.70 -10.24
C MET A 100 -6.80 -5.24 -10.09
N LEU A 101 -5.55 -4.89 -10.45
CA LEU A 101 -5.09 -3.50 -10.46
C LEU A 101 -5.91 -2.65 -11.42
N SER A 102 -6.10 -3.14 -12.65
CA SER A 102 -6.90 -2.45 -13.67
C SER A 102 -8.34 -2.25 -13.22
N TRP A 103 -8.97 -3.28 -12.63
CA TRP A 103 -10.31 -3.17 -12.08
C TRP A 103 -10.36 -2.14 -10.93
N SER A 104 -9.36 -2.15 -10.03
CA SER A 104 -9.31 -1.16 -8.94
C SER A 104 -9.24 0.28 -9.45
N VAL A 105 -8.52 0.53 -10.56
CA VAL A 105 -8.42 1.85 -11.18
C VAL A 105 -9.76 2.24 -11.83
N ILE A 106 -10.44 1.31 -12.48
CA ILE A 106 -11.77 1.55 -13.07
C ILE A 106 -12.78 1.91 -11.98
N GLU A 107 -12.80 1.16 -10.88
CA GLU A 107 -13.79 1.32 -9.80
C GLU A 107 -13.47 2.52 -8.89
N PHE A 108 -12.20 2.67 -8.50
CA PHE A 108 -11.78 3.58 -7.43
C PHE A 108 -10.79 4.66 -7.88
N GLY A 109 -10.51 4.81 -9.17
CA GLY A 109 -9.48 5.73 -9.68
C GLY A 109 -9.65 7.17 -9.21
N LYS A 110 -10.88 7.66 -9.04
CA LYS A 110 -11.17 9.00 -8.51
C LYS A 110 -10.70 9.19 -7.06
N SER A 111 -10.64 8.12 -6.29
CA SER A 111 -10.21 8.11 -4.88
C SER A 111 -8.70 7.91 -4.71
N MET A 112 -7.97 7.62 -5.79
CA MET A 112 -6.52 7.37 -5.73
C MET A 112 -5.67 8.66 -5.70
N GLY A 113 -6.27 9.82 -5.93
CA GLY A 113 -5.60 11.12 -5.82
C GLY A 113 -4.34 11.20 -6.70
N SER A 114 -3.20 11.56 -6.09
CA SER A 114 -1.91 11.68 -6.78
C SER A 114 -1.30 10.35 -7.22
N GLU A 115 -1.79 9.22 -6.72
CA GLU A 115 -1.27 7.90 -7.10
C GLU A 115 -1.91 7.33 -8.37
N LEU A 116 -3.00 7.93 -8.87
CA LEU A 116 -3.69 7.46 -10.08
C LEU A 116 -2.75 7.32 -11.30
N PRO A 117 -1.85 8.27 -11.61
CA PRO A 117 -0.90 8.11 -12.72
C PRO A 117 0.04 6.91 -12.55
N HIS A 118 0.49 6.64 -11.32
CA HIS A 118 1.36 5.50 -11.02
C HIS A 118 0.60 4.17 -11.14
N ALA A 119 -0.63 4.12 -10.65
CA ALA A 119 -1.50 2.93 -10.79
C ALA A 119 -1.81 2.60 -12.26
N LEU A 120 -2.02 3.62 -13.10
CA LEU A 120 -2.22 3.45 -14.54
C LEU A 120 -0.97 2.88 -15.24
N GLU A 121 0.22 3.33 -14.86
CA GLU A 121 1.49 2.84 -15.40
C GLU A 121 1.74 1.36 -15.04
N LEU A 122 1.17 0.86 -13.94
CA LEU A 122 1.31 -0.56 -13.58
C LEU A 122 0.64 -1.49 -14.59
N GLY A 123 -0.45 -1.05 -15.24
CA GLY A 123 -1.20 -1.85 -16.21
C GLY A 123 -0.63 -1.83 -17.63
N SER A 124 0.40 -1.04 -17.91
CA SER A 124 0.94 -0.82 -19.26
C SER A 124 2.21 -1.63 -19.60
N HIS A 125 2.69 -2.48 -18.70
CA HIS A 125 3.93 -3.25 -18.82
C HIS A 125 3.70 -4.76 -18.75
#